data_AF-A0A9X2M954-F1
#
_entry.id   AF-A0A9X2M954-F1
#
_cell.length_a   1.000
_cell.length_b   1.000
_cell.length_c   1.000
_cell.angle_alpha   90.00
_cell.angle_beta   90.00
_cell.angle_gamma   90.00
#
_symmetry.space_group_name_H-M   'P 1'
#
loop_
_entity.id
_entity.type
_entity.pdbx_description
1 polymer ?
#
loop_
_entity_poly.entity_id
_entity_poly.type
_entity_poly.pdbx_seq_one_letter_code
_entity_poly.pdbx_strand_id
1 'polypeptide(L)'
;MNNEIIELYLNGYIELEIVNMLNKKYDYVKKCIENTLDYELKKIHKMSRNKNKKIIKLNRDRIKSLYLKGYNSKEISNILELKEDRVRQYITRNFLEYKEIHRHNRLKEKDIKRAIDNQVNSFISNKNFLKQNRQAYKYNKNMNITFDEKNNGVRTDDVPKTFYRENTEEWNTYI
;
A
#
# COMPACT_ATOMS: atom_id res chain seq x y z
N MET A 1 24.81 -9.51 -15.22
CA MET A 1 24.07 -9.06 -14.01
C MET A 1 22.62 -8.69 -14.28
N ASN A 2 22.27 -7.99 -15.39
CA ASN A 2 20.86 -7.68 -15.69
C ASN A 2 20.05 -8.94 -16.09
N ASN A 3 20.68 -9.88 -16.81
CA ASN A 3 20.00 -11.10 -17.27
C ASN A 3 19.47 -11.96 -16.12
N GLU A 4 20.18 -12.04 -14.99
CA GLU A 4 19.75 -12.80 -13.81
C GLU A 4 18.50 -12.19 -13.15
N ILE A 5 18.41 -10.86 -13.10
CA ILE A 5 17.21 -10.14 -12.61
C ILE A 5 16.00 -10.48 -13.49
N ILE A 6 16.20 -10.44 -14.81
CA ILE A 6 15.15 -10.73 -15.79
C ILE A 6 14.73 -12.20 -15.70
N GLU A 7 15.68 -13.12 -15.58
CA GLU A 7 15.40 -14.55 -15.45
C GLU A 7 14.59 -14.86 -14.19
N LEU A 8 14.98 -14.31 -13.03
CA LEU A 8 14.21 -14.45 -11.80
C LEU A 8 12.82 -13.84 -11.94
N TYR A 9 12.71 -12.67 -12.57
CA TYR A 9 11.41 -12.07 -12.84
C TYR A 9 10.54 -12.98 -13.72
N LEU A 10 11.06 -13.52 -14.82
CA LEU A 10 10.33 -14.43 -15.71
C LEU A 10 9.96 -15.76 -15.03
N ASN A 11 10.75 -16.20 -14.05
CA ASN A 11 10.42 -17.34 -13.19
C ASN A 11 9.28 -17.06 -12.21
N GLY A 12 8.86 -15.80 -12.08
CA GLY A 12 7.67 -15.34 -11.36
C GLY A 12 7.95 -14.57 -10.07
N TYR A 13 9.22 -14.34 -9.72
CA TYR A 13 9.58 -13.62 -8.50
C TYR A 13 9.25 -12.12 -8.63
N ILE A 14 8.73 -11.51 -7.57
CA ILE A 14 8.47 -10.04 -7.56
C ILE A 14 9.77 -9.26 -7.35
N GLU A 15 9.76 -7.98 -7.68
CA GLU A 15 10.93 -7.09 -7.52
C GLU A 15 11.53 -7.16 -6.12
N LEU A 16 10.68 -7.15 -5.09
CA LEU A 16 11.11 -7.24 -3.69
C LEU A 16 11.77 -8.59 -3.36
N GLU A 17 11.34 -9.68 -3.99
CA GLU A 17 11.98 -10.99 -3.82
C GLU A 17 13.35 -11.01 -4.47
N ILE A 18 13.45 -10.48 -5.69
CA ILE A 18 14.70 -10.41 -6.45
C ILE A 18 15.73 -9.55 -5.73
N VAL A 19 15.30 -8.41 -5.18
CA VAL A 19 16.11 -7.53 -4.33
C VAL A 19 16.74 -8.28 -3.17
N ASN A 20 15.92 -9.04 -2.44
CA ASN A 20 16.40 -9.80 -1.28
C ASN A 20 17.29 -10.97 -1.68
N MET A 21 16.97 -11.67 -2.78
CA MET A 21 17.76 -12.81 -3.26
C MET A 21 19.14 -12.39 -3.78
N LEU A 22 19.21 -11.26 -4.49
CA LEU A 22 20.45 -10.78 -5.10
C LEU A 22 21.19 -9.76 -4.23
N ASN A 23 20.63 -9.37 -3.08
CA ASN A 23 21.13 -8.31 -2.21
C ASN A 23 21.44 -7.00 -2.97
N LYS A 24 20.48 -6.55 -3.79
CA LYS A 24 20.62 -5.34 -4.65
C LYS A 24 19.68 -4.23 -4.21
N LYS A 25 20.01 -2.98 -4.58
CA LYS A 25 19.11 -1.83 -4.35
C LYS A 25 17.80 -1.99 -5.14
N TYR A 26 16.67 -1.67 -4.51
CA TYR A 26 15.34 -1.76 -5.11
C TYR A 26 15.23 -0.95 -6.41
N ASP A 27 15.66 0.31 -6.40
CA ASP A 27 15.59 1.19 -7.57
C ASP A 27 16.35 0.63 -8.77
N TYR A 28 17.47 -0.06 -8.52
CA TYR A 28 18.26 -0.69 -9.57
C TYR A 28 17.50 -1.87 -10.20
N VAL A 29 16.95 -2.77 -9.37
CA VAL A 29 16.17 -3.92 -9.85
C VAL A 29 14.93 -3.47 -10.61
N LYS A 30 14.20 -2.50 -10.06
CA LYS A 30 13.03 -1.89 -10.70
C LYS A 30 13.37 -1.32 -12.07
N LYS A 31 14.43 -0.49 -12.16
CA LYS A 31 14.87 0.11 -13.42
C LYS A 31 15.31 -0.95 -14.44
N CYS A 32 16.00 -2.01 -14.00
CA CYS A 32 16.38 -3.13 -14.88
C CYS A 32 15.15 -3.82 -15.46
N ILE A 33 14.12 -4.05 -14.65
CA ILE A 33 12.88 -4.69 -15.08
C ILE A 33 12.13 -3.75 -16.02
N GLU A 34 11.86 -2.51 -15.60
CA GLU A 34 11.12 -1.49 -16.36
C GLU A 34 11.73 -1.22 -17.75
N ASN A 35 13.06 -1.06 -17.83
CA ASN A 35 13.75 -0.85 -19.11
C ASN A 35 13.60 -2.03 -20.08
N THR A 36 13.34 -3.23 -19.55
CA THR A 36 13.21 -4.47 -20.33
C THR A 36 11.74 -4.87 -20.50
N LEU A 37 10.79 -4.14 -19.90
CA LEU A 37 9.45 -4.63 -19.62
C LEU A 37 8.51 -4.55 -20.83
N ASP A 38 8.65 -5.49 -21.75
CA ASP A 38 7.68 -5.68 -22.82
C ASP A 38 6.39 -6.38 -22.34
N TYR A 39 5.29 -6.18 -23.06
CA TYR A 39 3.98 -6.77 -22.78
C TYR A 39 4.04 -8.30 -22.66
N GLU A 40 4.78 -8.97 -23.55
CA GLU A 40 4.93 -10.43 -23.52
C GLU A 40 5.67 -10.92 -22.28
N LEU A 41 6.72 -10.21 -21.83
CA LEU A 41 7.47 -10.57 -20.63
C LEU A 41 6.61 -10.43 -19.36
N LYS A 42 5.75 -9.41 -19.28
CA LYS A 42 4.76 -9.26 -18.18
C LYS A 42 3.79 -10.44 -18.15
N LYS A 43 3.35 -10.90 -19.31
CA LYS A 43 2.43 -12.03 -19.45
C LYS A 43 3.10 -13.34 -19.01
N ILE A 44 4.34 -13.58 -19.42
CA ILE A 44 5.14 -14.74 -19.02
C ILE A 44 5.32 -14.77 -17.50
N HIS A 45 5.78 -13.66 -16.90
CA HIS A 45 5.92 -13.53 -15.45
C HIS A 45 4.64 -13.90 -14.70
N LYS A 46 3.50 -13.37 -15.13
CA LYS A 46 2.18 -13.67 -14.53
C LYS A 46 1.80 -15.14 -14.69
N MET A 47 2.12 -15.79 -15.81
CA MET A 47 1.90 -17.22 -15.99
C MET A 47 2.78 -18.04 -15.05
N SER A 48 4.06 -17.72 -14.94
CA SER A 48 5.02 -18.40 -14.06
C SER A 48 4.60 -18.30 -12.59
N ARG A 49 4.12 -17.14 -12.14
CA ARG A 49 3.57 -16.95 -10.78
C ARG A 49 2.44 -17.92 -10.43
N ASN A 50 1.63 -18.28 -11.41
CA ASN A 50 0.50 -19.18 -11.23
C ASN A 50 0.88 -20.66 -11.31
N LYS A 51 2.03 -21.00 -11.91
CA LYS A 51 2.46 -22.39 -12.15
C LYS A 51 3.60 -22.83 -11.23
N ASN A 52 4.48 -21.92 -10.84
CA ASN A 52 5.67 -22.23 -10.06
C ASN A 52 5.30 -22.61 -8.62
N LYS A 53 5.43 -23.90 -8.29
CA LYS A 53 5.09 -24.45 -6.96
C LYS A 53 5.84 -23.76 -5.82
N LYS A 54 7.11 -23.38 -6.04
CA LYS A 54 7.93 -22.71 -5.03
C LYS A 54 7.37 -21.33 -4.69
N ILE A 55 6.97 -20.57 -5.71
CA ILE A 55 6.35 -19.25 -5.56
C ILE A 55 4.97 -19.36 -4.92
N ILE A 56 4.17 -20.36 -5.30
CA ILE A 56 2.86 -20.60 -4.67
C ILE A 56 3.03 -20.89 -3.18
N LYS A 57 3.99 -21.74 -2.79
CA LYS A 57 4.28 -22.03 -1.38
C LYS A 57 4.74 -20.75 -0.64
N LEU A 58 5.69 -20.02 -1.23
CA LEU A 58 6.18 -18.75 -0.68
C LEU A 58 5.05 -17.74 -0.45
N ASN A 59 4.12 -17.62 -1.42
CA ASN A 59 2.97 -16.74 -1.30
C ASN A 59 2.03 -17.17 -0.16
N ARG A 60 1.79 -18.48 0.03
CA ARG A 60 0.97 -18.98 1.15
C ARG A 60 1.58 -18.64 2.50
N ASP A 61 2.88 -18.86 2.66
CA ASP A 61 3.61 -18.56 3.89
C ASP A 61 3.59 -17.05 4.19
N ARG A 62 3.74 -16.21 3.15
CA ARG A 62 3.65 -14.75 3.27
C ARG A 62 2.24 -14.27 3.60
N ILE A 63 1.21 -14.84 2.97
CA ILE A 63 -0.19 -14.55 3.31
C ILE A 63 -0.43 -14.86 4.79
N LYS A 64 0.07 -15.98 5.30
CA LYS A 64 -0.01 -16.32 6.73
C LYS A 64 0.69 -15.29 7.61
N SER A 65 1.95 -14.96 7.30
CA SER A 65 2.73 -13.98 8.07
C SER A 65 2.05 -12.60 8.13
N LEU A 66 1.59 -12.10 6.98
CA LEU A 66 0.92 -10.80 6.91
C LEU A 66 -0.45 -10.84 7.61
N TYR A 67 -1.22 -11.92 7.46
CA TYR A 67 -2.48 -12.06 8.19
C TYR A 67 -2.24 -12.05 9.70
N LEU A 68 -1.23 -12.78 10.19
CA LEU A 68 -0.89 -12.74 11.60
C LEU A 68 -0.47 -11.35 12.08
N LYS A 69 0.11 -10.51 11.23
CA LYS A 69 0.42 -9.10 11.56
C LYS A 69 -0.81 -8.18 11.59
N GLY A 70 -1.99 -8.65 11.20
CA GLY A 70 -3.23 -7.87 11.21
C GLY A 70 -3.64 -7.27 9.86
N TYR A 71 -2.88 -7.54 8.79
CA TYR A 71 -3.24 -7.06 7.44
C TYR A 71 -4.50 -7.76 6.91
N ASN A 72 -5.34 -7.02 6.19
CA ASN A 72 -6.55 -7.53 5.55
C ASN A 72 -6.27 -8.11 4.14
N SER A 73 -7.25 -8.79 3.54
CA SER A 73 -7.07 -9.44 2.24
C SER A 73 -6.64 -8.49 1.12
N LYS A 74 -7.14 -7.25 1.14
CA LYS A 74 -6.83 -6.21 0.14
C LYS A 74 -5.43 -5.66 0.32
N GLU A 75 -5.00 -5.43 1.55
CA GLU A 75 -3.63 -5.00 1.86
C GLU A 75 -2.62 -6.09 1.47
N ILE A 76 -2.90 -7.34 1.84
CA ILE A 76 -2.08 -8.49 1.48
C ILE A 76 -2.01 -8.66 -0.04
N SER A 77 -3.13 -8.50 -0.75
CA SER A 77 -3.14 -8.62 -2.21
C SER A 77 -2.31 -7.55 -2.90
N ASN A 78 -2.32 -6.33 -2.35
CA ASN A 78 -1.50 -5.24 -2.87
C ASN A 78 0.00 -5.49 -2.61
N ILE A 79 0.36 -5.92 -1.41
CA ILE A 79 1.76 -6.20 -1.04
C ILE A 79 2.35 -7.34 -1.87
N LEU A 80 1.55 -8.39 -2.12
CA LEU A 80 2.01 -9.59 -2.81
C LEU A 80 1.70 -9.60 -4.30
N GLU A 81 1.06 -8.57 -4.85
CA GLU A 81 0.61 -8.50 -6.24
C GLU A 81 -0.21 -9.74 -6.63
N LEU A 82 -1.21 -10.07 -5.82
CA LEU A 82 -2.12 -11.20 -6.02
C LEU A 82 -3.54 -10.70 -6.27
N LYS A 83 -4.39 -11.55 -6.83
CA LYS A 83 -5.83 -11.26 -6.90
C LYS A 83 -6.43 -11.29 -5.50
N GLU A 84 -7.12 -10.22 -5.10
CA GLU A 84 -7.75 -10.11 -3.77
C GLU A 84 -8.67 -11.30 -3.46
N ASP A 85 -9.52 -11.71 -4.41
CA ASP A 85 -10.45 -12.83 -4.21
C ASP A 85 -9.73 -14.13 -3.85
N ARG A 86 -8.56 -14.38 -4.46
CA ARG A 86 -7.77 -15.58 -4.16
C ARG A 86 -7.19 -15.52 -2.75
N VAL A 87 -6.68 -14.36 -2.34
CA VAL A 87 -6.17 -14.15 -0.99
C VAL A 87 -7.29 -14.32 0.03
N ARG A 88 -8.45 -13.69 -0.21
CA ARG A 88 -9.64 -13.78 0.64
C ARG A 88 -10.10 -15.22 0.81
N GLN A 89 -10.29 -15.96 -0.29
CA GLN A 89 -10.68 -17.37 -0.24
C GLN A 89 -9.66 -18.23 0.51
N TYR A 90 -8.36 -17.99 0.30
CA TYR A 90 -7.32 -18.72 1.00
C TYR A 90 -7.36 -18.49 2.51
N ILE A 91 -7.49 -17.23 2.94
CA ILE A 91 -7.63 -16.86 4.37
C ILE A 91 -8.86 -17.54 4.97
N THR A 92 -10.03 -17.40 4.34
CA THR A 92 -11.30 -17.98 4.85
C THR A 92 -11.20 -19.49 5.06
N ARG A 93 -10.51 -20.21 4.15
CA ARG A 93 -10.39 -21.67 4.21
C ARG A 93 -9.34 -22.18 5.20
N ASN A 94 -8.28 -21.40 5.47
CA ASN A 94 -7.10 -21.92 6.18
C ASN A 94 -6.85 -21.25 7.53
N PHE A 95 -7.34 -20.03 7.77
CA PHE A 95 -6.89 -19.21 8.91
C PHE A 95 -7.98 -18.92 9.94
N LEU A 96 -8.99 -19.79 10.03
CA LEU A 96 -10.06 -19.66 11.01
C LEU A 96 -9.51 -19.60 12.45
N GLU A 97 -8.50 -20.42 12.75
CA GLU A 97 -7.82 -20.48 14.05
C GLU A 97 -7.03 -19.21 14.40
N TYR A 98 -6.61 -18.43 13.40
CA TYR A 98 -5.80 -17.21 13.60
C TYR A 98 -6.65 -15.94 13.70
N LYS A 99 -7.98 -16.04 13.65
CA LYS A 99 -8.89 -14.90 13.56
C LYS A 99 -8.75 -13.93 14.74
N GLU A 100 -8.65 -14.45 15.96
CA GLU A 100 -8.51 -13.60 17.16
C GLU A 100 -7.12 -12.95 17.23
N ILE A 101 -6.06 -13.66 16.82
CA ILE A 101 -4.71 -13.10 16.74
C ILE A 101 -4.66 -11.96 15.72
N HIS A 102 -5.22 -12.18 14.53
CA HIS A 102 -5.35 -11.14 13.48
C HIS A 102 -6.10 -9.91 14.03
N ARG A 103 -7.25 -10.13 14.67
CA ARG A 103 -8.07 -9.06 15.22
C ARG A 103 -7.31 -8.25 16.27
N HIS A 104 -6.63 -8.91 17.20
CA HIS A 104 -5.84 -8.27 18.24
C HIS A 104 -4.71 -7.42 17.63
N ASN A 105 -3.92 -8.00 16.72
CA ASN A 105 -2.81 -7.28 16.09
C ASN A 105 -3.28 -6.10 15.25
N ARG A 106 -4.43 -6.23 14.58
CA ARG A 106 -5.02 -5.12 13.83
C ARG A 106 -5.50 -3.98 14.73
N LEU A 107 -6.07 -4.30 15.90
CA LEU A 107 -6.45 -3.28 16.89
C LEU A 107 -5.22 -2.58 17.46
N LYS A 108 -4.20 -3.36 17.82
CA LYS A 108 -2.91 -2.84 18.30
C LYS A 108 -2.29 -1.85 17.31
N GLU A 109 -2.23 -2.22 16.03
CA GLU A 109 -1.66 -1.34 15.00
C GLU A 109 -2.49 -0.05 14.82
N LYS A 110 -3.82 -0.15 14.90
CA LYS A 110 -4.71 1.00 14.87
C LYS A 110 -4.49 1.93 16.07
N ASP A 111 -4.27 1.37 17.25
CA ASP A 111 -4.04 2.15 18.47
C ASP A 111 -2.66 2.82 18.46
N ILE A 112 -1.62 2.13 17.97
CA ILE A 112 -0.29 2.71 17.73
C ILE A 112 -0.41 3.90 16.78
N LYS A 113 -1.07 3.71 15.63
CA LYS A 113 -1.26 4.79 14.66
C LYS A 113 -2.00 5.98 15.27
N ARG A 114 -3.07 5.73 16.04
CA ARG A 114 -3.81 6.79 16.74
C ARG A 114 -2.93 7.53 17.75
N ALA A 115 -2.10 6.81 18.51
CA ALA A 115 -1.20 7.42 19.48
C ALA A 115 -0.17 8.34 18.80
N ILE A 116 0.40 7.89 17.68
CA ILE A 116 1.31 8.71 16.84
C ILE A 116 0.57 9.94 16.31
N ASP A 117 -0.61 9.76 15.70
CA ASP A 117 -1.41 10.87 15.16
C ASP A 117 -1.74 11.90 16.26
N ASN A 118 -2.10 11.45 17.47
CA ASN A 118 -2.37 12.31 18.62
C ASN A 118 -1.12 13.08 19.07
N GLN A 119 0.03 12.41 19.11
CA GLN A 119 1.30 13.02 19.48
C GLN A 119 1.69 14.11 18.47
N VAL A 120 1.61 13.83 17.16
CA VAL A 120 1.88 14.82 16.10
C VAL A 120 0.94 16.02 16.23
N ASN A 121 -0.36 15.78 16.40
CA ASN A 121 -1.36 16.84 16.54
C ASN A 121 -1.22 17.67 17.83
N SER A 122 -0.54 17.15 18.86
CA SER A 122 -0.28 17.89 20.09
C SER A 122 0.69 19.06 19.90
N PHE A 123 1.60 18.96 18.93
CA PHE A 123 2.52 20.04 18.57
C PHE A 123 1.84 21.11 17.72
N ILE A 124 1.16 20.69 16.66
CA ILE A 124 0.36 21.58 15.81
C ILE A 124 -0.88 20.85 15.30
N SER A 125 -2.06 21.44 15.54
CA SER A 125 -3.30 20.87 15.03
C SER A 125 -3.37 20.99 13.51
N ASN A 126 -4.00 20.03 12.84
CA ASN A 126 -4.22 20.08 11.39
C ASN A 126 -4.82 21.42 10.91
N LYS A 127 -5.73 22.02 11.70
CA LYS A 127 -6.34 23.33 11.39
C LYS A 127 -5.31 24.47 11.42
N ASN A 128 -4.46 24.50 12.44
CA ASN A 128 -3.41 25.50 12.56
C ASN A 128 -2.33 25.30 11.50
N PHE A 129 -1.98 24.04 11.20
CA PHE A 129 -1.07 23.69 10.12
C PHE A 129 -1.57 24.24 8.78
N LEU A 130 -2.85 24.01 8.44
CA LEU A 130 -3.46 24.54 7.23
C LEU A 130 -3.44 26.08 7.20
N LYS A 131 -3.74 26.73 8.33
CA LYS A 131 -3.76 28.19 8.42
C LYS A 131 -2.38 28.80 8.15
N GLN A 132 -1.32 28.20 8.71
CA GLN A 132 0.06 28.68 8.54
C GLN A 132 0.64 28.32 7.17
N ASN A 133 0.18 27.24 6.55
CA ASN A 133 0.71 26.71 5.29
C ASN A 133 -0.31 26.74 4.15
N ARG A 134 -1.24 27.70 4.14
CA ARG A 134 -2.37 27.75 3.19
C ARG A 134 -1.94 27.71 1.72
N GLN A 135 -0.79 28.28 1.41
CA GLN A 135 -0.16 28.32 0.09
C GLN A 135 0.18 26.93 -0.48
N ALA A 136 0.41 25.94 0.40
CA ALA A 136 0.72 24.56 -0.02
C ALA A 136 -0.53 23.77 -0.42
N TYR A 137 -1.72 24.36 -0.31
CA TYR A 137 -3.00 23.71 -0.54
C TYR A 137 -3.81 24.37 -1.66
N LYS A 138 -4.62 23.57 -2.36
CA LYS A 138 -5.55 24.01 -3.41
C LYS A 138 -6.94 23.44 -3.19
N TYR A 139 -7.94 24.04 -3.84
CA TYR A 139 -9.27 23.45 -3.90
C TYR A 139 -9.31 22.32 -4.93
N ASN A 140 -9.93 21.20 -4.59
CA ASN A 140 -10.25 20.15 -5.54
C ASN A 140 -11.61 20.41 -6.22
N LYS A 141 -12.00 19.54 -7.17
CA LYS A 141 -13.28 19.64 -7.89
C LYS A 141 -14.51 19.70 -6.98
N ASN A 142 -14.42 19.11 -5.79
CA ASN A 142 -15.49 19.06 -4.80
C ASN A 142 -15.39 20.22 -3.79
N MET A 143 -14.59 21.26 -4.09
CA MET A 143 -14.34 22.42 -3.22
C MET A 143 -13.75 22.07 -1.85
N ASN A 144 -13.15 20.88 -1.70
CA ASN A 144 -12.37 20.53 -0.52
C ASN A 144 -10.94 21.08 -0.63
N ILE A 145 -10.31 21.37 0.50
CA ILE A 145 -8.92 21.86 0.53
C ILE A 145 -7.99 20.65 0.57
N THR A 146 -7.13 20.52 -0.45
CA THR A 146 -6.22 19.38 -0.62
C THR A 146 -4.78 19.85 -0.83
N PHE A 147 -3.81 19.13 -0.27
CA PHE A 147 -2.40 19.44 -0.45
C PHE A 147 -2.01 19.37 -1.93
N ASP A 148 -1.25 20.36 -2.40
CA ASP A 148 -0.86 20.45 -3.81
C ASP A 148 0.46 19.74 -4.07
N GLU A 149 0.42 18.42 -4.20
CA GLU A 149 1.61 17.58 -4.48
C GLU A 149 2.29 17.92 -5.81
N LYS A 150 1.57 18.55 -6.76
CA LYS A 150 2.14 18.94 -8.06
C LYS A 150 3.18 20.05 -7.91
N ASN A 151 2.89 21.01 -7.05
CA ASN A 151 3.74 22.20 -6.85
C ASN A 151 4.66 22.07 -5.63
N ASN A 152 4.31 21.25 -4.64
CA ASN A 152 5.05 21.13 -3.38
C ASN A 152 5.76 19.78 -3.19
N GLY A 153 5.69 18.88 -4.18
CA GLY A 153 6.31 17.55 -4.11
C GLY A 153 5.51 16.53 -3.29
N VAL A 154 6.12 15.37 -3.05
CA VAL A 154 5.45 14.25 -2.35
C VAL A 154 5.24 14.60 -0.88
N ARG A 155 3.98 14.55 -0.45
CA ARG A 155 3.56 14.81 0.93
C ARG A 155 4.12 13.72 1.87
N THR A 156 4.73 14.12 2.97
CA THR A 156 5.09 13.21 4.07
C THR A 156 3.85 12.76 4.85
N ASP A 157 3.95 11.68 5.62
CA ASP A 157 2.77 11.12 6.29
C ASP A 157 2.11 12.07 7.30
N ASP A 158 2.92 12.87 8.01
CA ASP A 158 2.47 13.81 9.04
C ASP A 158 1.75 15.06 8.49
N VAL A 159 1.92 15.38 7.20
CA VAL A 159 1.29 16.57 6.60
C VAL A 159 -0.18 16.28 6.29
N PRO A 160 -1.15 17.09 6.71
CA PRO A 160 -2.57 16.82 6.44
C PRO A 160 -2.87 16.80 4.94
N LYS A 161 -3.54 15.74 4.45
CA LYS A 161 -3.81 15.56 3.01
C LYS A 161 -5.00 16.38 2.51
N THR A 162 -6.15 16.20 3.14
CA THR A 162 -7.42 16.77 2.69
C THR A 162 -8.23 17.25 3.89
N PHE A 163 -8.75 18.46 3.80
CA PHE A 163 -9.77 18.99 4.69
C PHE A 163 -11.08 19.02 3.93
N TYR A 164 -12.04 18.22 4.40
CA TYR A 164 -13.35 18.13 3.81
C TYR A 164 -14.18 19.33 4.23
N ARG A 165 -14.93 19.90 3.28
CA ARG A 165 -15.94 20.89 3.59
C ARG A 165 -17.01 20.22 4.46
N GLU A 166 -17.34 20.85 5.58
CA GLU A 166 -18.50 20.44 6.37
C GLU A 166 -19.76 20.71 5.54
N ASN A 167 -20.56 19.68 5.30
CA ASN A 167 -21.90 19.84 4.73
C ASN A 167 -22.78 20.47 5.81
N THR A 168 -22.77 21.80 5.92
CA THR A 168 -23.85 22.51 6.61
C THR A 168 -25.06 22.48 5.69
N GLU A 169 -26.04 21.61 5.98
CA GLU A 169 -27.35 21.56 5.31
C GLU A 169 -28.13 22.89 5.36
N GLU A 170 -27.66 23.86 6.15
CA GLU A 170 -28.31 25.16 6.43
C GLU A 170 -28.41 26.13 5.23
N TRP A 171 -27.84 25.81 4.06
CA TRP A 171 -27.93 26.68 2.86
C TRP A 171 -28.92 26.23 1.78
N ASN A 172 -29.59 25.09 1.96
CA ASN A 172 -30.56 24.57 0.96
C ASN A 172 -32.02 24.94 1.23
N THR A 173 -32.30 25.81 2.21
CA THR A 173 -33.69 26.20 2.57
C THR A 173 -34.12 27.56 2.02
N TYR A 174 -33.30 28.23 1.20
CA TYR A 174 -33.60 29.55 0.64
C TYR A 174 -33.40 29.64 -0.88
N ILE A 175 -33.81 28.61 -1.62
CA ILE A 175 -34.08 28.68 -3.07
C ILE A 175 -35.45 28.04 -3.29
#